data_AF-A0A7I4BWZ5-F1
#
_entry.id   AF-A0A7I4BWZ5-F1
#
_cell.length_a   1.000
_cell.length_b   1.000
_cell.length_c   1.000
_cell.angle_alpha   90.00
_cell.angle_beta   90.00
_cell.angle_gamma   90.00
#
_symmetry.space_group_name_H-M   'P 1'
#
loop_
_entity.id
_entity.type
_entity.pdbx_description
1 polymer ?
#
loop_
_entity_poly.entity_id
_entity_poly.type
_entity_poly.pdbx_seq_one_letter_code
_entity_poly.pdbx_strand_id
1 'polypeptide(L)'
;MHYNTDVLWQIPESPRGVMYLAHGRFLDIFSFFDRSPGCERCYGLPEDRAIVLDALDRKYAVIVVKSLGDEWDSWPIETSKDKVVVTSIVTDWVMEHGLDELPMVGFGYSSGGNFTSMLSPILGMKSIVILDSPGVYEILENADASYPPTLYFYMPKDPFFTSQILRNVELMKSRGVKVEHVPMLEFPIILEFFALRNPCISNETSRSIFRALLNAKLLDENNLVTISPWEFDYNSWIEENDLLSGCIPHTCLSEQVVQELNIAFAFHSMSSTKNDIMFDWFESSLESEVVNPMLSNV
;
A
#
# COMPACT_ATOMS: atom_id res chain seq x y z
N MET A 1 7.08 -24.66 2.10
CA MET A 1 6.49 -24.94 0.77
C MET A 1 7.36 -24.31 -0.31
N HIS A 2 7.47 -24.92 -1.49
CA HIS A 2 8.05 -24.25 -2.67
C HIS A 2 6.90 -23.62 -3.45
N TYR A 3 6.67 -22.34 -3.22
CA TYR A 3 5.74 -21.56 -4.03
C TYR A 3 6.40 -21.23 -5.36
N ASN A 4 5.62 -21.16 -6.44
CA ASN A 4 6.11 -20.74 -7.76
C ASN A 4 6.29 -19.21 -7.86
N THR A 5 6.24 -18.49 -6.75
CA THR A 5 6.46 -17.05 -6.63
C THR A 5 7.05 -16.72 -5.25
N ASP A 6 7.64 -15.53 -5.13
CA ASP A 6 8.19 -15.03 -3.87
C ASP A 6 7.05 -14.66 -2.90
N VAL A 7 7.22 -15.01 -1.62
CA VAL A 7 6.27 -14.70 -0.54
C VAL A 7 7.07 -14.17 0.65
N LEU A 8 6.65 -13.05 1.20
CA LEU A 8 7.18 -12.48 2.43
C LEU A 8 6.06 -12.29 3.44
N TRP A 9 6.36 -12.52 4.71
CA TRP A 9 5.37 -12.42 5.76
C TRP A 9 6.04 -12.16 7.11
N GLN A 10 5.26 -11.61 8.03
CA GLN A 10 5.64 -11.46 9.43
C GLN A 10 4.41 -11.57 10.32
N ILE A 11 4.54 -12.32 11.42
CA ILE A 11 3.46 -12.54 12.39
C ILE A 11 3.88 -11.88 13.71
N PRO A 12 3.07 -10.93 14.25
CA PRO A 12 3.34 -10.34 15.55
C PRO A 12 2.97 -11.32 16.67
N GLU A 13 3.46 -11.07 17.89
CA GLU A 13 2.96 -11.79 19.06
C GLU A 13 1.45 -11.51 19.25
N SER A 14 0.67 -12.59 19.44
CA SER A 14 -0.79 -12.54 19.63
C SER A 14 -1.54 -11.79 18.52
N PRO A 15 -1.53 -12.32 17.28
CA PRO A 15 -2.20 -11.68 16.15
C PRO A 15 -3.73 -11.61 16.38
N ARG A 16 -4.34 -10.53 15.93
CA ARG A 16 -5.79 -10.25 16.03
C ARG A 16 -6.48 -10.26 14.67
N GLY A 17 -5.72 -10.31 13.58
CA GLY A 17 -6.20 -10.32 12.21
C GLY A 17 -5.09 -10.68 11.24
N VAL A 18 -5.46 -10.95 10.00
CA VAL A 18 -4.55 -11.15 8.88
C VAL A 18 -4.67 -9.97 7.93
N MET A 19 -3.55 -9.43 7.45
CA MET A 19 -3.51 -8.40 6.42
C MET A 19 -2.79 -8.93 5.18
N TYR A 20 -3.52 -8.98 4.06
CA TYR A 20 -2.96 -9.27 2.75
C TYR A 20 -2.57 -7.97 2.05
N LEU A 21 -1.35 -7.90 1.53
CA LEU A 21 -0.85 -6.75 0.75
C LEU A 21 -0.61 -7.14 -0.71
N ALA A 22 -1.17 -6.35 -1.64
CA ALA A 22 -0.92 -6.45 -3.07
C ALA A 22 -0.13 -5.23 -3.58
N HIS A 23 1.07 -5.47 -4.08
CA HIS A 23 1.97 -4.44 -4.60
C HIS A 23 1.46 -3.80 -5.89
N GLY A 24 1.97 -2.61 -6.23
CA GLY A 24 1.69 -1.96 -7.52
C GLY A 24 2.54 -2.52 -8.66
N ARG A 25 2.25 -2.09 -9.89
CA ARG A 25 3.04 -2.48 -11.06
C ARG A 25 4.50 -2.05 -10.88
N PHE A 26 5.42 -2.92 -11.30
CA PHE A 26 6.88 -2.73 -11.20
C PHE A 26 7.45 -2.57 -9.78
N LEU A 27 6.61 -2.62 -8.74
CA LEU A 27 7.09 -2.70 -7.37
C LEU A 27 7.45 -4.14 -7.04
N ASP A 28 8.50 -4.32 -6.23
CA ASP A 28 8.94 -5.63 -5.75
C ASP A 28 8.54 -5.81 -4.29
N ILE A 29 8.15 -7.02 -3.89
CA ILE A 29 7.68 -7.27 -2.52
C ILE A 29 8.78 -7.06 -1.46
N PHE A 30 10.04 -7.05 -1.88
CA PHE A 30 11.21 -6.79 -1.04
C PHE A 30 11.29 -5.34 -0.53
N SER A 31 10.48 -4.42 -1.06
CA SER A 31 10.34 -3.05 -0.53
C SER A 31 9.59 -3.00 0.81
N PHE A 32 8.71 -3.96 1.09
CA PHE A 32 7.84 -3.95 2.27
C PHE A 32 8.56 -4.30 3.59
N PHE A 33 9.74 -4.88 3.51
CA PHE A 33 10.48 -5.33 4.68
C PHE A 33 11.90 -4.79 4.68
N ASP A 34 12.46 -4.62 5.87
CA ASP A 34 13.86 -4.24 6.03
C ASP A 34 14.77 -5.45 5.76
N ARG A 35 16.00 -5.14 5.35
CA ARG A 35 17.04 -6.15 5.20
C ARG A 35 17.28 -6.86 6.53
N SER A 36 17.24 -8.20 6.51
CA SER A 36 17.49 -9.03 7.69
C SER A 36 18.12 -10.35 7.29
N PRO A 37 18.64 -11.17 8.24
CA PRO A 37 19.10 -12.53 7.94
C PRO A 37 18.00 -13.41 7.31
N GLY A 38 16.72 -13.12 7.57
CA GLY A 38 15.59 -13.83 6.97
C GLY A 38 15.22 -13.33 5.57
N CYS A 39 15.71 -12.16 5.16
CA CYS A 39 15.48 -11.59 3.84
C CYS A 39 16.63 -10.68 3.42
N GLU A 40 17.69 -11.26 2.84
CA GLU A 40 18.87 -10.50 2.43
C GLU A 40 18.61 -9.56 1.24
N ARG A 41 17.56 -9.84 0.45
CA ARG A 41 17.11 -9.05 -0.71
C ARG A 41 16.19 -7.89 -0.33
N CYS A 42 15.67 -7.88 0.89
CA CYS A 42 14.77 -6.84 1.37
C CYS A 42 15.51 -5.50 1.49
N TYR A 43 14.86 -4.41 1.07
CA TYR A 43 15.47 -3.09 1.00
C TYR A 43 14.62 -1.96 1.60
N GLY A 44 13.39 -2.24 2.04
CA GLY A 44 12.62 -1.33 2.89
C GLY A 44 12.41 0.07 2.30
N LEU A 45 11.49 0.23 1.34
CA LEU A 45 11.07 1.58 0.94
C LEU A 45 10.23 2.22 2.07
N PRO A 46 10.40 3.53 2.34
CA PRO A 46 9.78 4.20 3.49
C PRO A 46 8.28 3.94 3.66
N GLU A 47 7.49 4.00 2.59
CA GLU A 47 6.04 3.82 2.71
C GLU A 47 5.63 2.37 2.83
N ASP A 48 6.21 1.52 1.99
CA ASP A 48 5.92 0.09 1.91
C ASP A 48 6.21 -0.55 3.28
N ARG A 49 7.38 -0.24 3.86
CA ARG A 49 7.76 -0.72 5.19
C ARG A 49 6.90 -0.12 6.29
N ALA A 50 6.51 1.15 6.19
CA ALA A 50 5.67 1.79 7.22
C ALA A 50 4.29 1.13 7.31
N ILE A 51 3.70 0.74 6.17
CA ILE A 51 2.45 -0.04 6.14
C ILE A 51 2.60 -1.36 6.92
N VAL A 52 3.70 -2.09 6.72
CA VAL A 52 3.96 -3.35 7.45
C VAL A 52 4.18 -3.09 8.93
N LEU A 53 5.00 -2.10 9.29
CA LEU A 53 5.30 -1.79 10.69
C LEU A 53 4.05 -1.40 11.46
N ASP A 54 3.20 -0.55 10.88
CA ASP A 54 1.94 -0.12 11.51
C ASP A 54 0.96 -1.29 11.62
N ALA A 55 0.90 -2.17 10.62
CA ALA A 55 0.08 -3.39 10.67
C ALA A 55 0.51 -4.31 11.82
N LEU A 56 1.82 -4.53 11.97
CA LEU A 56 2.37 -5.37 13.03
C LEU A 56 2.15 -4.77 14.43
N ASP A 57 2.28 -3.45 14.57
CA ASP A 57 1.98 -2.73 15.82
C ASP A 57 0.51 -2.91 16.23
N ARG A 58 -0.40 -2.83 15.24
CA ARG A 58 -1.83 -3.10 15.40
C ARG A 58 -2.21 -4.59 15.42
N LYS A 59 -1.21 -5.47 15.54
CA LYS A 59 -1.37 -6.94 15.70
C LYS A 59 -1.99 -7.66 14.51
N TYR A 60 -1.78 -7.16 13.29
CA TYR A 60 -2.07 -7.92 12.07
C TYR A 60 -0.89 -8.81 11.70
N ALA A 61 -1.15 -10.08 11.43
CA ALA A 61 -0.23 -10.96 10.72
C ALA A 61 -0.22 -10.57 9.24
N VAL A 62 0.94 -10.18 8.71
CA VAL A 62 1.06 -9.61 7.37
C VAL A 62 1.61 -10.65 6.40
N ILE A 63 0.98 -10.77 5.23
CA ILE A 63 1.46 -11.55 4.09
C ILE A 63 1.46 -10.73 2.81
N VAL A 64 2.57 -10.82 2.06
CA VAL A 64 2.76 -10.20 0.75
C VAL A 64 3.17 -11.29 -0.24
N VAL A 65 2.42 -11.40 -1.33
CA VAL A 65 2.69 -12.36 -2.41
C VAL A 65 3.11 -11.56 -3.64
N LYS A 66 4.16 -12.00 -4.33
CA LYS A 66 4.59 -11.39 -5.59
C LYS A 66 3.71 -11.87 -6.73
N SER A 67 3.25 -10.96 -7.60
CA SER A 67 2.57 -11.32 -8.84
C SER A 67 3.47 -12.15 -9.76
N LEU A 68 2.86 -12.96 -10.63
CA LEU A 68 3.59 -13.79 -11.59
C LEU A 68 4.26 -12.98 -12.72
N GLY A 69 3.85 -11.74 -12.93
CA GLY A 69 4.47 -10.77 -13.83
C GLY A 69 4.79 -9.46 -13.12
N ASP A 70 5.06 -8.41 -13.90
CA ASP A 70 5.28 -7.06 -13.38
C ASP A 70 3.99 -6.39 -12.89
N GLU A 71 2.84 -6.96 -13.21
CA GLU A 71 1.51 -6.56 -12.76
C GLU A 71 0.62 -7.76 -12.47
N TRP A 72 -0.47 -7.50 -11.74
CA TRP A 72 -1.47 -8.49 -11.39
C TRP A 72 -2.43 -8.80 -12.53
N ASP A 73 -2.56 -10.09 -12.85
CA ASP A 73 -3.59 -10.66 -13.72
C ASP A 73 -4.95 -10.62 -13.01
N SER A 74 -5.63 -9.47 -13.05
CA SER A 74 -6.83 -9.20 -12.24
C SER A 74 -8.15 -9.55 -12.91
N TRP A 75 -8.16 -9.73 -14.23
CA TRP A 75 -9.39 -9.99 -15.02
C TRP A 75 -9.06 -10.60 -16.39
N PRO A 76 -9.85 -11.56 -16.92
CA PRO A 76 -11.03 -12.21 -16.31
C PRO A 76 -10.70 -13.13 -15.12
N ILE A 77 -11.58 -13.18 -14.11
CA ILE A 77 -11.39 -13.98 -12.88
C ILE A 77 -11.10 -15.44 -13.20
N GLU A 78 -11.83 -16.03 -14.15
CA GLU A 78 -11.82 -17.46 -14.45
C GLU A 78 -10.45 -17.91 -14.97
N THR A 79 -9.76 -17.01 -15.69
CA THR A 79 -8.47 -17.27 -16.30
C THR A 79 -7.30 -16.66 -15.53
N SER A 80 -7.56 -15.88 -14.48
CA SER A 80 -6.54 -15.23 -13.67
C SER A 80 -5.59 -16.25 -13.05
N LYS A 81 -4.32 -16.21 -13.45
CA LYS A 81 -3.26 -17.09 -12.90
C LYS A 81 -2.85 -16.66 -11.50
N ASP A 82 -2.74 -15.35 -11.28
CA ASP A 82 -2.40 -14.79 -9.96
C ASP A 82 -3.45 -15.18 -8.92
N LYS A 83 -4.75 -15.12 -9.26
CA LYS A 83 -5.82 -15.56 -8.36
C LYS A 83 -5.61 -17.00 -7.88
N VAL A 84 -5.30 -17.93 -8.80
CA VAL A 84 -5.11 -19.35 -8.46
C VAL A 84 -3.93 -19.52 -7.51
N VAL A 85 -2.80 -18.90 -7.83
CA VAL A 85 -1.58 -19.00 -7.02
C VAL A 85 -1.78 -18.36 -5.65
N VAL A 86 -2.25 -17.12 -5.60
CA VAL A 86 -2.41 -16.35 -4.35
C VAL A 86 -3.44 -17.00 -3.43
N THR A 87 -4.58 -17.46 -3.97
CA THR A 87 -5.60 -18.10 -3.13
C THR A 87 -5.05 -19.35 -2.44
N SER A 88 -4.27 -20.18 -3.15
CA SER A 88 -3.61 -21.35 -2.55
C SER A 88 -2.61 -20.92 -1.49
N ILE A 89 -1.68 -20.02 -1.83
CA ILE A 89 -0.62 -19.57 -0.92
C ILE A 89 -1.18 -18.99 0.37
N VAL A 90 -2.13 -18.05 0.25
CA VAL A 90 -2.69 -17.36 1.41
C VAL A 90 -3.48 -18.34 2.28
N THR A 91 -4.30 -19.21 1.68
CA THR A 91 -5.07 -20.20 2.43
C THR A 91 -4.15 -21.18 3.16
N ASP A 92 -3.15 -21.73 2.47
CA ASP A 92 -2.18 -22.66 3.06
C ASP A 92 -1.38 -22.01 4.19
N TRP A 93 -0.93 -20.76 3.99
CA TRP A 93 -0.18 -20.00 4.99
C TRP A 93 -1.02 -19.69 6.23
N VAL A 94 -2.28 -19.28 6.05
CA VAL A 94 -3.23 -19.03 7.15
C VAL A 94 -3.44 -20.29 7.98
N MET A 95 -3.67 -21.44 7.35
CA MET A 95 -3.88 -22.72 8.05
C MET A 95 -2.59 -23.20 8.75
N GLU A 96 -1.44 -23.12 8.09
CA GLU A 96 -0.15 -23.57 8.65
C GLU A 96 0.22 -22.82 9.94
N HIS A 97 -0.16 -21.54 10.03
CA HIS A 97 0.15 -20.69 11.17
C HIS A 97 -0.99 -20.55 12.18
N GLY A 98 -2.10 -21.30 12.01
CA GLY A 98 -3.25 -21.27 12.92
C GLY A 98 -3.94 -19.90 12.99
N LEU A 99 -4.04 -19.22 11.85
CA LEU A 99 -4.65 -17.89 11.71
C LEU A 99 -6.08 -17.95 11.13
N ASP A 100 -6.61 -19.15 10.91
CA ASP A 100 -7.87 -19.43 10.21
C ASP A 100 -9.12 -18.89 10.92
N GLU A 101 -9.05 -18.72 12.24
CA GLU A 101 -10.12 -18.11 13.05
C GLU A 101 -10.02 -16.57 13.11
N LEU A 102 -8.96 -15.98 12.55
CA LEU A 102 -8.76 -14.53 12.57
C LEU A 102 -9.36 -13.86 11.32
N PRO A 103 -9.93 -12.65 11.46
CA PRO A 103 -10.46 -11.94 10.31
C PRO A 103 -9.34 -11.49 9.37
N MET A 104 -9.59 -11.54 8.07
CA MET A 104 -8.67 -11.07 7.03
C MET A 104 -9.10 -9.71 6.49
N VAL A 105 -8.15 -8.80 6.27
CA VAL A 105 -8.34 -7.54 5.56
C VAL A 105 -7.33 -7.44 4.41
N GLY A 106 -7.64 -6.61 3.42
CA GLY A 106 -6.81 -6.44 2.22
C GLY A 106 -6.38 -5.00 1.97
N PHE A 107 -5.16 -4.82 1.51
CA PHE A 107 -4.67 -3.56 0.97
C PHE A 107 -4.06 -3.79 -0.41
N GLY A 108 -4.41 -2.93 -1.37
CA GLY A 108 -3.84 -2.98 -2.71
C GLY A 108 -3.54 -1.61 -3.28
N TYR A 109 -2.36 -1.45 -3.86
CA TYR A 109 -1.94 -0.24 -4.55
C TYR A 109 -1.95 -0.43 -6.07
N SER A 110 -2.50 0.51 -6.83
CA SER A 110 -2.50 0.52 -8.30
C SER A 110 -3.00 -0.81 -8.90
N SER A 111 -2.19 -1.57 -9.66
CA SER A 111 -2.60 -2.89 -10.17
C SER A 111 -2.96 -3.88 -9.04
N GLY A 112 -2.30 -3.78 -7.87
CA GLY A 112 -2.65 -4.54 -6.68
C GLY A 112 -3.98 -4.11 -6.07
N GLY A 113 -4.40 -2.86 -6.27
CA GLY A 113 -5.74 -2.38 -5.92
C GLY A 113 -6.84 -3.05 -6.75
N ASN A 114 -6.61 -3.21 -8.06
CA ASN A 114 -7.49 -3.99 -8.92
C ASN A 114 -7.55 -5.45 -8.46
N PHE A 115 -6.40 -6.06 -8.23
CA PHE A 115 -6.33 -7.44 -7.78
C PHE A 115 -7.03 -7.65 -6.44
N THR A 116 -6.81 -6.77 -5.47
CA THR A 116 -7.45 -6.81 -4.15
C THR A 116 -8.97 -6.68 -4.27
N SER A 117 -9.48 -5.79 -5.14
CA SER A 117 -10.93 -5.67 -5.37
C SER A 117 -11.56 -6.96 -5.93
N MET A 118 -10.80 -7.72 -6.71
CA MET A 118 -11.26 -8.99 -7.27
C MET A 118 -11.12 -10.15 -6.27
N LEU A 119 -10.01 -10.18 -5.53
CA LEU A 119 -9.66 -11.27 -4.63
C LEU A 119 -10.44 -11.23 -3.32
N SER A 120 -10.88 -10.05 -2.88
CA SER A 120 -11.47 -9.85 -1.56
C SER A 120 -12.69 -10.75 -1.26
N PRO A 121 -13.64 -10.99 -2.18
CA PRO A 121 -14.75 -11.89 -1.90
C PRO A 121 -14.33 -13.37 -1.91
N ILE A 122 -13.26 -13.70 -2.63
CA ILE A 122 -12.74 -15.07 -2.76
C ILE A 122 -12.07 -15.50 -1.45
N LEU A 123 -11.29 -14.61 -0.84
CA LEU A 123 -10.62 -14.85 0.44
C LEU A 123 -11.48 -14.48 1.65
N GLY A 124 -12.73 -14.04 1.44
CA GLY A 124 -13.63 -13.66 2.54
C GLY A 124 -13.11 -12.48 3.37
N MET A 125 -12.40 -11.54 2.74
CA MET A 125 -11.86 -10.37 3.43
C MET A 125 -13.00 -9.53 4.03
N LYS A 126 -12.85 -9.12 5.27
CA LYS A 126 -13.83 -8.35 6.03
C LYS A 126 -13.84 -6.86 5.72
N SER A 127 -12.76 -6.36 5.14
CA SER A 127 -12.61 -4.98 4.74
C SER A 127 -11.41 -4.85 3.80
N ILE A 128 -11.48 -3.91 2.87
CA ILE A 128 -10.38 -3.62 1.95
C ILE A 128 -10.08 -2.14 1.84
N VAL A 129 -8.82 -1.83 1.56
CA VAL A 129 -8.34 -0.51 1.19
C VAL A 129 -7.68 -0.58 -0.18
N ILE A 130 -8.06 0.36 -1.04
CA ILE A 130 -7.56 0.47 -2.42
C ILE A 130 -6.92 1.85 -2.58
N LEU A 131 -5.64 1.88 -2.94
CA LEU A 131 -4.88 3.11 -3.17
C LEU A 131 -4.59 3.30 -4.67
N ASP A 132 -4.93 4.48 -5.19
CA ASP A 132 -4.65 4.92 -6.57
C ASP A 132 -5.04 3.87 -7.63
N SER A 133 -6.24 3.30 -7.46
CA SER A 133 -6.77 2.27 -8.35
C SER A 133 -8.29 2.24 -8.32
N PRO A 134 -8.97 2.04 -9.46
CA PRO A 134 -10.43 2.06 -9.52
C PRO A 134 -11.05 0.72 -9.06
N GLY A 135 -10.28 -0.37 -8.98
CA GLY A 135 -10.82 -1.71 -8.85
C GLY A 135 -11.28 -2.29 -10.19
N VAL A 136 -11.56 -3.60 -10.23
CA VAL A 136 -12.06 -4.30 -11.43
C VAL A 136 -13.54 -3.98 -11.62
N TYR A 137 -13.86 -3.17 -12.64
CA TYR A 137 -15.20 -2.66 -12.88
C TYR A 137 -16.25 -3.78 -12.99
N GLU A 138 -15.94 -4.87 -13.68
CA GLU A 138 -16.85 -6.02 -13.88
C GLU A 138 -17.22 -6.73 -12.57
N ILE A 139 -16.38 -6.61 -11.54
CA ILE A 139 -16.69 -7.08 -10.18
C ILE A 139 -17.54 -6.06 -9.45
N LEU A 140 -17.13 -4.80 -9.50
CA LEU A 140 -17.80 -3.73 -8.76
C LEU A 140 -19.21 -3.43 -9.28
N GLU A 141 -19.47 -3.59 -10.58
CA GLU A 141 -20.81 -3.39 -11.16
C GLU A 141 -21.83 -4.45 -10.71
N ASN A 142 -21.33 -5.61 -10.27
CA ASN A 142 -22.12 -6.74 -9.78
C ASN A 142 -22.07 -6.87 -8.25
N ALA A 143 -21.34 -5.98 -7.57
CA ALA A 143 -21.28 -5.94 -6.11
C ALA A 143 -22.65 -5.57 -5.50
N ASP A 144 -22.86 -5.99 -4.26
CA ASP A 144 -24.00 -5.65 -3.43
C ASP A 144 -23.54 -5.40 -1.98
N ALA A 145 -24.48 -5.23 -1.05
CA ALA A 145 -24.17 -4.97 0.35
C ALA A 145 -23.33 -6.07 1.06
N SER A 146 -23.15 -7.25 0.45
CA SER A 146 -22.25 -8.31 0.96
C SER A 146 -20.79 -8.12 0.54
N TYR A 147 -20.52 -7.27 -0.44
CA TYR A 147 -19.15 -6.95 -0.85
C TYR A 147 -18.39 -6.28 0.31
N PRO A 148 -17.10 -6.59 0.52
CA PRO A 148 -16.34 -6.06 1.65
C PRO A 148 -16.37 -4.52 1.69
N PRO A 149 -16.54 -3.90 2.88
CA PRO A 149 -16.39 -2.47 3.03
C PRO A 149 -15.06 -1.95 2.45
N THR A 150 -15.16 -0.99 1.53
CA THR A 150 -14.00 -0.48 0.79
C THR A 150 -13.67 0.97 1.14
N LEU A 151 -12.42 1.24 1.50
CA LEU A 151 -11.89 2.60 1.57
C LEU A 151 -10.97 2.85 0.36
N TYR A 152 -11.26 3.92 -0.37
CA TYR A 152 -10.37 4.39 -1.44
C TYR A 152 -9.47 5.52 -0.95
N PHE A 153 -8.18 5.40 -1.21
CA PHE A 153 -7.26 6.53 -1.23
C PHE A 153 -6.91 6.86 -2.68
N TYR A 154 -6.81 8.15 -2.98
CA TYR A 154 -6.44 8.59 -4.33
C TYR A 154 -5.70 9.92 -4.30
N MET A 155 -4.78 10.10 -5.24
CA MET A 155 -3.99 11.30 -5.41
C MET A 155 -4.61 12.19 -6.52
N PRO A 156 -5.17 13.37 -6.19
CA PRO A 156 -5.92 14.17 -7.17
C PRO A 156 -5.13 14.69 -8.36
N LYS A 157 -3.78 14.74 -8.28
CA LYS A 157 -2.96 15.10 -9.45
C LYS A 157 -2.87 13.98 -10.49
N ASP A 158 -3.37 12.77 -10.19
CA ASP A 158 -3.67 11.76 -11.20
C ASP A 158 -5.16 11.84 -11.61
N PRO A 159 -5.52 12.66 -12.62
CA PRO A 159 -6.92 12.83 -13.01
C PRO A 159 -7.49 11.56 -13.66
N PHE A 160 -6.65 10.72 -14.26
CA PHE A 160 -7.09 9.52 -14.96
C PHE A 160 -7.65 8.51 -13.98
N PHE A 161 -6.90 8.17 -12.93
CA PHE A 161 -7.38 7.27 -11.90
C PHE A 161 -8.41 7.92 -10.99
N THR A 162 -8.24 9.19 -10.61
CA THR A 162 -9.22 9.91 -9.78
C THR A 162 -10.63 9.85 -10.38
N SER A 163 -10.77 10.13 -11.68
CA SER A 163 -12.10 10.13 -12.32
C SER A 163 -12.77 8.74 -12.33
N GLN A 164 -11.99 7.66 -12.43
CA GLN A 164 -12.49 6.29 -12.44
C GLN A 164 -12.82 5.82 -11.01
N ILE A 165 -11.96 6.15 -10.04
CA ILE A 165 -12.18 5.86 -8.62
C ILE A 165 -13.49 6.48 -8.16
N LEU A 166 -13.68 7.79 -8.38
CA LEU A 166 -14.89 8.49 -7.93
C LEU A 166 -16.15 7.93 -8.61
N ARG A 167 -16.06 7.53 -9.89
CA ARG A 167 -17.15 6.86 -10.58
C ARG A 167 -17.50 5.51 -9.93
N ASN A 168 -16.50 4.71 -9.61
CA ASN A 168 -16.70 3.39 -9.01
C ASN A 168 -17.19 3.48 -7.56
N VAL A 169 -16.73 4.48 -6.80
CA VAL A 169 -17.27 4.78 -5.46
C VAL A 169 -18.77 5.04 -5.52
N GLU A 170 -19.22 5.91 -6.41
CA GLU A 170 -20.66 6.22 -6.55
C GLU A 170 -21.46 5.01 -7.03
N LEU A 171 -20.91 4.21 -7.94
CA LEU A 171 -21.49 2.94 -8.36
C LEU A 171 -21.67 2.00 -7.16
N MET A 172 -20.61 1.74 -6.38
CA MET A 172 -20.66 0.83 -5.23
C MET A 172 -21.63 1.32 -4.15
N LYS A 173 -21.64 2.63 -3.85
CA LYS A 173 -22.63 3.24 -2.94
C LYS A 173 -24.06 3.00 -3.43
N SER A 174 -24.31 3.14 -4.73
CA SER A 174 -25.64 2.86 -5.33
C SER A 174 -26.07 1.39 -5.21
N ARG A 175 -25.12 0.48 -5.01
CA ARG A 175 -25.35 -0.95 -4.78
C ARG A 175 -25.43 -1.34 -3.30
N GLY A 176 -25.36 -0.37 -2.40
CA GLY A 176 -25.45 -0.61 -0.95
C GLY A 176 -24.14 -1.11 -0.33
N VAL A 177 -23.02 -1.07 -1.04
CA VAL A 177 -21.70 -1.35 -0.47
C VAL A 177 -21.32 -0.20 0.47
N LYS A 178 -20.78 -0.51 1.66
CA LYS A 178 -20.16 0.50 2.54
C LYS A 178 -18.84 0.96 1.92
N VAL A 179 -18.83 2.16 1.35
CA VAL A 179 -17.64 2.71 0.66
C VAL A 179 -17.38 4.14 1.05
N GLU A 180 -16.12 4.45 1.34
CA GLU A 180 -15.63 5.81 1.55
C GLU A 180 -14.41 6.10 0.66
N HIS A 181 -14.08 7.37 0.50
CA HIS A 181 -12.89 7.79 -0.22
C HIS A 181 -12.21 8.99 0.43
N VAL A 182 -10.89 9.04 0.39
CA VAL A 182 -10.09 10.10 1.00
C VAL A 182 -9.02 10.57 0.01
N PRO A 183 -9.00 11.86 -0.35
CA PRO A 183 -7.95 12.40 -1.21
C PRO A 183 -6.62 12.53 -0.44
N MET A 184 -5.54 12.19 -1.11
CA MET A 184 -4.16 12.40 -0.66
C MET A 184 -3.62 13.63 -1.39
N LEU A 185 -3.63 14.77 -0.70
CA LEU A 185 -3.21 16.05 -1.25
C LEU A 185 -1.70 16.20 -1.17
N GLU A 186 -1.16 17.04 -2.06
CA GLU A 186 0.24 17.48 -1.95
C GLU A 186 0.49 18.17 -0.61
N PHE A 187 1.72 18.12 -0.14
CA PHE A 187 2.10 18.75 1.11
C PHE A 187 3.55 19.24 1.05
N PRO A 188 3.89 20.28 1.84
CA PRO A 188 5.23 20.82 1.83
C PRO A 188 6.21 19.87 2.50
N ILE A 189 7.39 19.72 1.91
CA ILE A 189 8.48 19.01 2.60
C ILE A 189 9.20 19.95 3.55
N ILE A 190 9.74 19.41 4.64
CA ILE A 190 10.51 20.14 5.66
C ILE A 190 11.97 19.67 5.67
N LEU A 191 12.83 20.39 6.38
CA LEU A 191 14.27 20.12 6.46
C LEU A 191 14.60 18.68 6.86
N GLU A 192 13.86 18.11 7.82
CA GLU A 192 14.05 16.76 8.34
C GLU A 192 13.13 15.71 7.69
N PHE A 193 12.40 16.06 6.64
CA PHE A 193 11.35 15.22 6.05
C PHE A 193 11.81 13.79 5.74
N PHE A 194 12.94 13.64 5.04
CA PHE A 194 13.45 12.32 4.66
C PHE A 194 13.98 11.53 5.86
N ALA A 195 14.61 12.18 6.82
CA ALA A 195 15.15 11.52 8.01
C ALA A 195 14.06 11.03 8.97
N LEU A 196 12.90 11.70 9.01
CA LEU A 196 11.76 11.28 9.82
C LEU A 196 11.07 10.01 9.29
N ARG A 197 11.28 9.69 8.00
CA ARG A 197 10.54 8.63 7.29
C ARG A 197 11.45 7.48 6.86
N ASN A 198 12.74 7.74 6.74
CA ASN A 198 13.74 6.75 6.38
C ASN A 198 14.87 6.69 7.41
N PRO A 199 15.00 5.60 8.18
CA PRO A 199 16.04 5.47 9.21
C PRO A 199 17.47 5.45 8.64
N CYS A 200 17.63 5.21 7.33
CA CYS A 200 18.94 5.23 6.70
C CYS A 200 19.43 6.66 6.40
N ILE A 201 18.54 7.66 6.39
CA ILE A 201 18.85 9.06 6.08
C ILE A 201 19.03 9.84 7.39
N SER A 202 20.22 10.43 7.58
CA SER A 202 20.48 11.29 8.75
C SER A 202 19.80 12.65 8.63
N ASN A 203 19.59 13.34 9.75
CA ASN A 203 19.09 14.73 9.76
C ASN A 203 19.97 15.69 8.94
N GLU A 204 21.29 15.46 8.92
CA GLU A 204 22.22 16.27 8.13
C GLU A 204 22.03 16.01 6.63
N THR A 205 21.96 14.74 6.23
CA THR A 205 21.67 14.35 4.84
C THR A 205 20.33 14.90 4.37
N SER A 206 19.26 14.76 5.18
CA SER A 206 17.93 15.29 4.84
C SER A 206 17.96 16.81 4.60
N ARG A 207 18.66 17.56 5.47
CA ARG A 207 18.82 19.02 5.30
C ARG A 207 19.59 19.36 4.02
N SER A 208 20.59 18.55 3.66
CA SER A 208 21.35 18.73 2.41
C SER A 208 20.49 18.48 1.18
N ILE A 209 19.70 17.39 1.17
CA ILE A 209 18.74 17.09 0.09
C ILE A 209 17.73 18.24 -0.05
N PHE A 210 17.12 18.68 1.07
CA PHE A 210 16.16 19.78 1.06
C PHE A 210 16.73 21.06 0.43
N ARG A 211 17.94 21.46 0.85
CA ARG A 211 18.61 22.66 0.30
C ARG A 211 18.94 22.50 -1.17
N ALA A 212 19.37 21.31 -1.60
CA ALA A 212 19.66 21.03 -2.99
C ALA A 212 18.39 21.16 -3.85
N LEU A 213 17.27 20.61 -3.40
CA LEU A 213 15.98 20.72 -4.09
C LEU A 213 15.53 22.19 -4.21
N LEU A 214 15.64 22.98 -3.13
CA LEU A 214 15.31 24.40 -3.14
C LEU A 214 16.20 25.19 -4.10
N ASN A 215 17.51 24.97 -4.07
CA ASN A 215 18.47 25.64 -4.95
C ASN A 215 18.23 25.29 -6.43
N ALA A 216 17.81 24.06 -6.71
CA ALA A 216 17.45 23.59 -8.04
C ALA A 216 16.05 24.03 -8.50
N LYS A 217 15.27 24.72 -7.64
CA LYS A 217 13.87 25.11 -7.88
C LYS A 217 12.93 23.92 -8.12
N LEU A 218 13.30 22.77 -7.56
CA LEU A 218 12.45 21.58 -7.50
C LEU A 218 11.43 21.67 -6.35
N LEU A 219 11.57 22.71 -5.52
CA LEU A 219 10.56 23.16 -4.56
C LEU A 219 10.13 24.61 -4.86
N ASP A 220 8.88 24.93 -4.58
CA ASP A 220 8.36 26.29 -4.67
C ASP A 220 8.58 27.09 -3.36
N GLU A 221 8.03 28.30 -3.30
CA GLU A 221 8.12 29.20 -2.13
C GLU A 221 7.41 28.66 -0.88
N ASN A 222 6.52 27.67 -1.03
CA ASN A 222 5.83 26.98 0.05
C ASN A 222 6.46 25.62 0.37
N ASN A 223 7.59 25.26 -0.27
CA ASN A 223 8.25 23.96 -0.19
C ASN A 223 7.44 22.79 -0.79
N LEU A 224 6.51 23.07 -1.71
CA LEU A 224 5.83 22.05 -2.49
C LEU A 224 6.73 21.57 -3.64
N VAL A 225 6.70 20.28 -3.93
CA VAL A 225 7.42 19.70 -5.07
C VAL A 225 6.83 20.24 -6.37
N THR A 226 7.66 20.81 -7.24
CA THR A 226 7.19 21.53 -8.44
C THR A 226 7.09 20.65 -9.69
N ILE A 227 7.90 19.59 -9.77
CA ILE A 227 7.97 18.70 -10.92
C ILE A 227 7.78 17.26 -10.44
N SER A 228 6.87 16.54 -11.12
CA SER A 228 6.59 15.14 -10.82
C SER A 228 7.85 14.28 -10.99
N PRO A 229 8.09 13.31 -10.08
CA PRO A 229 9.11 12.27 -10.31
C PRO A 229 8.89 11.39 -11.54
N TRP A 230 7.72 11.47 -12.18
CA TRP A 230 7.45 10.85 -13.48
C TRP A 230 7.96 11.67 -14.67
N GLU A 231 8.28 12.95 -14.45
CA GLU A 231 8.71 13.91 -15.48
C GLU A 231 10.18 14.32 -15.34
N PHE A 232 10.74 14.20 -14.14
CA PHE A 232 12.13 14.53 -13.84
C PHE A 232 12.85 13.34 -13.22
N ASP A 233 14.03 13.03 -13.75
CA ASP A 233 14.87 11.94 -13.26
C ASP A 233 15.60 12.34 -11.97
N TYR A 234 14.87 12.29 -10.86
CA TYR A 234 15.43 12.57 -9.54
C TYR A 234 16.52 11.57 -9.14
N ASN A 235 16.49 10.32 -9.63
CA ASN A 235 17.52 9.34 -9.28
C ASN A 235 18.88 9.79 -9.81
N SER A 236 18.97 10.06 -11.11
CA SER A 236 20.20 10.58 -11.72
C SER A 236 20.62 11.91 -11.08
N TRP A 237 19.67 12.81 -10.81
CA TRP A 237 19.99 14.09 -10.18
C TRP A 237 20.54 13.94 -8.75
N ILE A 238 19.99 13.02 -7.94
CA ILE A 238 20.49 12.71 -6.58
C ILE A 238 21.92 12.16 -6.64
N GLU A 239 22.20 11.27 -7.59
CA GLU A 239 23.51 10.65 -7.78
C GLU A 239 24.56 11.66 -8.26
N GLU A 240 24.23 12.45 -9.28
CA GLU A 240 25.12 13.47 -9.85
C GLU A 240 25.50 14.56 -8.84
N ASN A 241 24.62 14.83 -7.87
CA ASN A 241 24.85 15.82 -6.81
C ASN A 241 25.38 15.20 -5.51
N ASP A 242 25.67 13.89 -5.49
CA ASP A 242 26.23 13.15 -4.35
C ASP A 242 25.45 13.36 -3.04
N LEU A 243 24.11 13.43 -3.14
CA LEU A 243 23.25 13.84 -2.02
C LEU A 243 23.09 12.77 -0.93
N LEU A 244 23.51 11.53 -1.21
CA LEU A 244 23.45 10.40 -0.28
C LEU A 244 24.82 10.00 0.28
N SER A 245 25.88 10.77 0.04
CA SER A 245 27.23 10.51 0.57
C SER A 245 27.31 10.38 2.09
N GLY A 246 26.42 11.05 2.83
CA GLY A 246 26.33 10.98 4.29
C GLY A 246 25.63 9.73 4.83
N CYS A 247 25.13 8.85 3.96
CA CYS A 247 24.41 7.65 4.34
C CYS A 247 25.32 6.44 4.51
N ILE A 248 24.84 5.42 5.22
CA ILE A 248 25.55 4.14 5.30
C ILE A 248 25.57 3.52 3.88
N PRO A 249 26.76 3.15 3.36
CA PRO A 249 26.87 2.55 2.03
C PRO A 249 25.97 1.31 1.89
N HIS A 250 25.29 1.20 0.75
CA HIS A 250 24.40 0.09 0.42
C HIS A 250 23.14 -0.06 1.30
N THR A 251 22.77 0.97 2.06
CA THR A 251 21.50 1.00 2.81
C THR A 251 20.57 2.12 2.38
N CYS A 252 21.11 3.23 1.86
CA CYS A 252 20.32 4.27 1.22
C CYS A 252 20.27 4.10 -0.29
N LEU A 253 19.07 4.24 -0.83
CA LEU A 253 18.77 4.17 -2.25
C LEU A 253 18.13 5.50 -2.67
N SER A 254 18.46 5.98 -3.88
CA SER A 254 17.86 7.19 -4.43
C SER A 254 16.33 7.03 -4.54
N GLU A 255 15.87 5.82 -4.83
CA GLU A 255 14.46 5.44 -4.89
C GLU A 255 13.69 5.74 -3.59
N GLN A 256 14.35 5.69 -2.43
CA GLN A 256 13.72 6.03 -1.15
C GLN A 256 13.42 7.53 -1.07
N VAL A 257 14.29 8.40 -1.59
CA VAL A 257 14.03 9.85 -1.66
C VAL A 257 13.01 10.14 -2.74
N VAL A 258 13.09 9.46 -3.89
CA VAL A 258 12.17 9.66 -5.02
C VAL A 258 10.74 9.26 -4.66
N GLN A 259 10.55 8.14 -3.94
CA GLN A 259 9.22 7.76 -3.43
C GLN A 259 8.63 8.88 -2.57
N GLU A 260 9.41 9.39 -1.61
CA GLU A 260 8.98 10.45 -0.69
C GLU A 260 8.63 11.76 -1.42
N LEU A 261 9.38 12.11 -2.46
CA LEU A 261 9.06 13.25 -3.32
C LEU A 261 7.76 13.05 -4.10
N ASN A 262 7.50 11.83 -4.60
CA ASN A 262 6.29 11.54 -5.37
C ASN A 262 5.03 11.64 -4.50
N ILE A 263 5.14 11.26 -3.22
CA ILE A 263 4.06 11.35 -2.25
C ILE A 263 3.80 12.80 -1.85
N ALA A 264 4.86 13.57 -1.61
CA ALA A 264 4.73 15.01 -1.36
C ALA A 264 4.14 15.75 -2.57
N PHE A 265 4.47 15.32 -3.79
CA PHE A 265 3.87 15.81 -5.02
C PHE A 265 2.41 15.37 -5.18
N ALA A 266 2.02 14.24 -4.57
CA ALA A 266 0.71 13.60 -4.64
C ALA A 266 0.30 13.18 -6.06
N PHE A 267 1.09 12.30 -6.67
CA PHE A 267 0.77 11.64 -7.94
C PHE A 267 1.09 10.15 -7.91
N HIS A 268 0.06 9.30 -8.03
CA HIS A 268 0.15 7.85 -8.25
C HIS A 268 1.32 7.16 -7.52
N SER A 269 1.25 7.08 -6.20
CA SER A 269 2.32 6.51 -5.35
C SER A 269 1.75 5.66 -4.22
N MET A 270 2.46 4.59 -3.86
CA MET A 270 2.23 3.94 -2.57
C MET A 270 2.47 4.96 -1.45
N SER A 271 1.61 4.98 -0.43
CA SER A 271 1.76 5.88 0.69
C SER A 271 1.17 5.33 1.99
N SER A 272 1.90 5.59 3.07
CA SER A 272 1.59 5.34 4.48
C SER A 272 1.01 6.56 5.21
N THR A 273 0.94 7.74 4.56
CA THR A 273 0.62 9.02 5.23
C THR A 273 -0.78 9.08 5.85
N LYS A 274 -1.65 8.12 5.54
CA LYS A 274 -3.01 7.97 6.08
C LYS A 274 -3.24 6.59 6.73
N ASN A 275 -2.19 5.91 7.18
CA ASN A 275 -2.30 4.59 7.80
C ASN A 275 -3.28 4.56 8.98
N ASP A 276 -3.33 5.59 9.82
CA ASP A 276 -4.32 5.64 10.90
C ASP A 276 -5.76 5.53 10.37
N ILE A 277 -6.10 6.26 9.30
CA ILE A 277 -7.43 6.18 8.68
C ILE A 277 -7.66 4.78 8.09
N MET A 278 -6.63 4.20 7.46
CA MET A 278 -6.68 2.86 6.88
C MET A 278 -7.00 1.79 7.94
N PHE A 279 -6.29 1.81 9.06
CA PHE A 279 -6.48 0.81 10.10
C PHE A 279 -7.74 1.04 10.92
N ASP A 280 -8.11 2.29 11.20
CA ASP A 280 -9.39 2.61 11.83
C ASP A 280 -10.57 2.13 10.97
N TRP A 281 -10.44 2.20 9.63
CA TRP A 281 -11.41 1.63 8.70
C TRP A 281 -11.52 0.11 8.83
N PHE A 282 -10.39 -0.59 8.85
CA PHE A 282 -10.35 -2.04 9.07
C PHE A 282 -11.00 -2.41 10.40
N GLU A 283 -10.55 -1.83 11.50
CA GLU A 283 -11.01 -2.11 12.86
C GLU A 283 -12.52 -1.85 13.03
N SER A 284 -13.02 -0.72 12.52
CA SER A 284 -14.46 -0.42 12.56
C SER A 284 -15.32 -1.45 11.84
N SER A 285 -14.78 -2.07 10.79
CA SER A 285 -15.47 -3.09 10.02
C SER A 285 -15.47 -4.43 10.77
N LEU A 286 -14.38 -4.76 11.47
CA LEU A 286 -14.28 -5.96 12.32
C LEU A 286 -15.17 -5.88 13.56
N GLU A 287 -15.26 -4.71 14.21
CA GLU A 287 -16.09 -4.52 15.41
C GLU A 287 -17.59 -4.57 15.11
N SER A 288 -18.01 -4.11 13.92
CA SER A 288 -19.41 -4.10 13.51
C SER A 288 -20.04 -5.51 13.42
N GLU A 289 -19.22 -6.56 13.29
CA GLU A 289 -19.68 -7.96 13.33
C GLU A 289 -19.87 -8.48 14.77
N VAL A 290 -19.17 -7.94 15.77
CA VAL A 290 -19.20 -8.42 17.16
C VAL A 290 -20.47 -7.99 17.91
N VAL A 291 -21.15 -6.93 17.45
CA VAL A 291 -22.34 -6.37 18.14
C VAL A 291 -23.64 -7.13 17.81
N ASN A 292 -23.63 -8.14 16.94
CA ASN A 292 -24.86 -8.83 16.49
C ASN A 292 -24.98 -10.36 16.73
N PRO A 293 -24.74 -10.89 17.96
CA PRO A 293 -25.30 -12.20 18.35
C PRO A 293 -26.42 -12.15 19.42
N MET A 294 -26.79 -10.98 19.97
CA MET A 294 -27.60 -10.91 21.20
C MET A 294 -28.99 -10.25 21.07
N LEU A 295 -29.55 -10.10 19.87
CA LEU A 295 -30.91 -9.55 19.70
C LEU A 295 -31.82 -10.37 18.76
N SER A 296 -31.69 -11.70 18.75
CA SER A 296 -32.61 -12.61 18.04
C SER A 296 -33.38 -13.57 18.96
N ASN A 297 -33.60 -13.21 20.24
CA ASN A 297 -34.56 -13.90 21.11
C ASN A 297 -35.13 -12.97 22.19
N VAL A 298 -36.14 -12.17 21.83
CA VAL A 298 -37.27 -11.78 22.70
C VAL A 298 -38.51 -11.64 21.84
#